data_AF-A0A6A4GND5-F1
#
_entry.id   AF-A0A6A4GND5-F1
#
_cell.length_a   1.000
_cell.length_b   1.000
_cell.length_c   1.000
_cell.angle_alpha   90.00
_cell.angle_beta   90.00
_cell.angle_gamma   90.00
#
_symmetry.space_group_name_H-M   'P 1'
#
loop_
_entity.id
_entity.type
_entity.pdbx_description
1 polymer ?
#
loop_
_entity_poly.entity_id
_entity_poly.type
_entity_poly.pdbx_seq_one_letter_code
_entity_poly.pdbx_strand_id
1 'polypeptide(L)'
;MSRPKKPAGLPRIKMTPTKHRAILMYQDECHRSFNWIANEAPLFQNTSANHTTISKAYDATQQHGCYYKLYRPGRPPVISEKDLDQGIADLDNGDATDGANLQWKWFISISHRTVYNSLHRHGLLGFVRHQKATLNICNFASCSCNFIAKYMDNSPELLMQSNRTTIQPYKI
;
A
#
# COMPACT_ATOMS: atom_id res chain seq x y z
N MET A 1 -14.52 -12.92 22.25
CA MET A 1 -15.11 -13.91 21.31
C MET A 1 -14.11 -14.21 20.20
N SER A 2 -13.52 -15.41 20.20
CA SER A 2 -12.60 -15.85 19.13
C SER A 2 -13.38 -16.05 17.84
N ARG A 3 -12.96 -15.41 16.74
CA ARG A 3 -13.54 -15.65 15.41
C ARG A 3 -13.46 -17.15 15.11
N PRO A 4 -14.55 -17.78 14.61
CA PRO A 4 -14.51 -19.19 14.26
C PRO A 4 -13.37 -19.42 13.26
N LYS A 5 -12.42 -20.29 13.63
CA LYS A 5 -11.33 -20.69 12.74
C LYS A 5 -11.96 -21.40 11.56
N LYS A 6 -11.82 -20.79 10.38
CA LYS A 6 -12.26 -21.33 9.10
C LYS A 6 -11.60 -22.71 8.90
N PRO A 7 -12.33 -23.74 8.43
CA PRO A 7 -11.74 -25.03 8.11
C PRO A 7 -10.62 -24.83 7.08
N ALA A 8 -9.41 -25.27 7.40
CA ALA A 8 -8.30 -25.31 6.44
C ALA A 8 -8.59 -26.39 5.39
N GLY A 9 -8.29 -26.11 4.11
CA GLY A 9 -8.41 -27.10 3.03
C GLY A 9 -9.76 -27.17 2.30
N LEU A 10 -10.65 -26.19 2.50
CA LEU A 10 -11.93 -26.17 1.78
C LEU A 10 -11.73 -26.08 0.25
N PRO A 11 -12.50 -26.82 -0.55
CA PRO A 11 -12.44 -26.81 -2.00
C PRO A 11 -12.95 -25.50 -2.59
N ARG A 12 -12.42 -25.20 -3.77
CA ARG A 12 -12.69 -23.95 -4.49
C ARG A 12 -14.01 -24.03 -5.25
N ILE A 13 -15.02 -23.33 -4.74
CA ILE A 13 -16.31 -23.23 -5.43
C ILE A 13 -16.32 -21.95 -6.30
N LYS A 14 -16.18 -22.12 -7.64
CA LYS A 14 -16.24 -21.02 -8.64
C LYS A 14 -17.66 -20.72 -9.10
N MET A 15 -18.63 -20.62 -8.19
CA MET A 15 -20.01 -20.32 -8.56
C MET A 15 -20.68 -19.49 -7.49
N THR A 16 -21.81 -18.88 -7.83
CA THR A 16 -22.63 -18.13 -6.88
C THR A 16 -23.36 -19.08 -5.93
N PRO A 17 -23.72 -18.63 -4.71
CA PRO A 17 -24.49 -19.43 -3.76
C PRO A 17 -25.81 -19.97 -4.36
N THR A 18 -26.47 -19.20 -5.22
CA THR A 18 -27.72 -19.59 -5.89
C THR A 18 -27.52 -20.77 -6.84
N LYS A 19 -26.52 -20.70 -7.72
CA LYS A 19 -26.18 -21.81 -8.62
C LYS A 19 -25.81 -23.06 -7.85
N HIS A 20 -25.04 -22.86 -6.79
CA HIS A 20 -24.64 -23.94 -5.90
C HIS A 20 -25.84 -24.63 -5.20
N ARG A 21 -26.80 -23.86 -4.68
CA ARG A 21 -28.05 -24.41 -4.12
C ARG A 21 -28.85 -25.17 -5.18
N ALA A 22 -28.88 -24.66 -6.41
CA ALA A 22 -29.58 -25.35 -7.51
C ALA A 22 -28.94 -26.70 -7.84
N ILE A 23 -27.62 -26.85 -7.76
CA ILE A 23 -26.95 -28.15 -7.96
C ILE A 23 -27.43 -29.16 -6.93
N LEU A 24 -27.50 -28.78 -5.65
CA LEU A 24 -28.00 -29.63 -4.58
C LEU A 24 -29.46 -30.05 -4.86
N MET A 25 -30.32 -29.08 -5.20
CA MET A 25 -31.72 -29.37 -5.52
C MET A 25 -31.85 -30.33 -6.71
N TYR A 26 -31.13 -30.09 -7.81
CA TYR A 26 -31.23 -30.95 -8.99
C TYR A 26 -30.65 -32.35 -8.78
N GLN A 27 -29.62 -32.50 -7.95
CA GLN A 27 -28.98 -33.78 -7.66
C GLN A 27 -29.74 -34.58 -6.59
N ASP A 28 -30.10 -33.93 -5.48
CA ASP A 28 -30.67 -34.59 -4.29
C ASP A 28 -32.18 -34.81 -4.43
N GLU A 29 -32.91 -33.82 -4.94
CA GLU A 29 -34.38 -33.89 -5.02
C GLU A 29 -34.85 -34.40 -6.39
N CYS A 30 -34.17 -33.99 -7.47
CA CYS A 30 -34.59 -34.33 -8.84
C CYS A 30 -33.78 -35.48 -9.48
N HIS A 31 -32.75 -35.98 -8.81
CA HIS A 31 -31.84 -37.04 -9.28
C HIS A 31 -31.33 -36.86 -10.72
N ARG A 32 -31.09 -35.61 -11.12
CA ARG A 32 -30.55 -35.28 -12.44
C ARG A 32 -29.04 -35.54 -12.46
N SER A 33 -28.50 -35.87 -13.63
CA SER A 33 -27.06 -36.04 -13.79
C SER A 33 -26.33 -34.69 -13.84
N PHE A 34 -25.06 -34.64 -13.44
CA PHE A 34 -24.26 -33.41 -13.57
C PHE A 34 -24.12 -32.92 -15.03
N ASN A 35 -24.17 -33.84 -16.00
CA ASN A 35 -24.20 -33.48 -17.43
C ASN A 35 -25.50 -32.76 -17.79
N TRP A 36 -26.63 -33.27 -17.30
CA TRP A 36 -27.93 -32.62 -17.48
C TRP A 36 -27.93 -31.23 -16.84
N ILE A 37 -27.40 -31.10 -15.62
CA ILE A 37 -27.32 -29.81 -14.92
C ILE A 37 -26.46 -28.81 -15.70
N ALA A 38 -25.34 -29.26 -16.30
CA ALA A 38 -24.45 -28.38 -17.07
C ALA A 38 -25.11 -27.83 -18.35
N ASN A 39 -25.90 -28.66 -19.04
CA ASN A 39 -26.38 -28.36 -20.38
C ASN A 39 -27.84 -27.90 -20.43
N GLU A 40 -28.70 -28.47 -19.59
CA GLU A 40 -30.15 -28.31 -19.69
C GLU A 40 -30.72 -27.43 -18.56
N ALA A 41 -30.09 -27.37 -17.39
CA ALA A 41 -30.63 -26.58 -16.29
C ALA A 41 -30.62 -25.07 -16.60
N PRO A 42 -31.73 -24.36 -16.40
CA PRO A 42 -31.89 -22.96 -16.84
C PRO A 42 -30.87 -22.00 -16.21
N LEU A 43 -30.42 -22.27 -14.97
CA LEU A 43 -29.42 -21.45 -14.27
C LEU A 43 -27.98 -21.65 -14.79
N PHE A 44 -27.76 -22.69 -15.59
CA PHE A 44 -26.46 -23.10 -16.12
C PHE A 44 -26.37 -22.99 -17.64
N GLN A 45 -27.51 -22.87 -18.33
CA GLN A 45 -27.56 -22.51 -19.74
C GLN A 45 -26.75 -21.23 -20.01
N ASN A 46 -25.93 -21.24 -21.07
CA ASN A 46 -25.03 -20.15 -21.45
C ASN A 46 -23.92 -19.82 -20.44
N THR A 47 -23.57 -20.75 -19.56
CA THR A 47 -22.48 -20.56 -18.60
C THR A 47 -21.31 -21.46 -18.92
N SER A 48 -20.09 -21.03 -18.57
CA SER A 48 -18.87 -21.84 -18.75
C SER A 48 -18.71 -22.95 -17.69
N ALA A 49 -19.73 -23.20 -16.88
CA ALA A 49 -19.70 -24.21 -15.83
C ALA A 49 -19.97 -25.60 -16.44
N ASN A 50 -18.92 -26.39 -16.61
CA ASN A 50 -19.02 -27.77 -17.06
C ASN A 50 -19.41 -28.74 -15.93
N HIS A 51 -19.82 -29.96 -16.31
CA HIS A 51 -20.21 -31.02 -15.37
C HIS A 51 -19.13 -31.32 -14.31
N THR A 52 -17.84 -31.23 -14.65
CA THR A 52 -16.75 -31.43 -13.69
C THR A 52 -16.68 -30.34 -12.63
N THR A 53 -16.94 -29.08 -13.00
CA THR A 53 -17.02 -27.97 -12.03
C THR A 53 -18.23 -28.12 -11.12
N ILE A 54 -19.35 -28.59 -11.67
CA ILE A 54 -20.59 -28.87 -10.93
C ILE A 54 -20.37 -30.01 -9.93
N SER A 55 -19.80 -31.14 -10.38
CA SER A 55 -19.45 -32.29 -9.53
C SER A 55 -18.52 -31.88 -8.39
N LYS A 56 -17.43 -31.17 -8.68
CA LYS A 56 -16.50 -30.70 -7.63
C LYS A 56 -17.17 -29.79 -6.60
N ALA A 57 -18.14 -28.98 -7.03
CA ALA A 57 -18.88 -28.12 -6.11
C ALA A 57 -19.88 -28.91 -5.27
N TYR A 58 -20.47 -29.97 -5.82
CA TYR A 58 -21.32 -30.90 -5.08
C TYR A 58 -20.52 -31.73 -4.07
N ASP A 59 -19.38 -32.30 -4.46
CA ASP A 59 -18.51 -33.06 -3.55
C ASP A 59 -18.00 -32.18 -2.40
N ALA A 60 -17.66 -30.93 -2.72
CA ALA A 60 -17.29 -29.91 -1.76
C ALA A 60 -18.36 -29.68 -0.69
N THR A 61 -19.63 -29.64 -1.08
CA THR A 61 -20.73 -29.54 -0.12
C THR A 61 -20.89 -30.76 0.74
N GLN A 62 -20.77 -31.96 0.16
CA GLN A 62 -20.90 -33.19 0.93
C GLN A 62 -19.80 -33.29 1.98
N GLN A 63 -18.59 -32.85 1.65
CA GLN A 63 -17.45 -32.88 2.57
C GLN A 63 -17.51 -31.81 3.68
N HIS A 64 -18.12 -30.65 3.43
CA HIS A 64 -17.99 -29.48 4.32
C HIS A 64 -19.31 -28.84 4.77
N GLY A 65 -20.44 -29.34 4.28
CA GLY A 65 -21.79 -28.95 4.69
C GLY A 65 -22.25 -27.54 4.30
N CYS A 66 -21.39 -26.69 3.73
CA CYS A 66 -21.78 -25.32 3.38
C CYS A 66 -21.03 -24.74 2.17
N TYR A 67 -21.68 -23.77 1.52
CA TYR A 67 -21.04 -22.95 0.49
C TYR A 67 -19.97 -22.07 1.15
N TYR A 68 -18.71 -22.22 0.73
CA TYR A 68 -17.63 -21.37 1.22
C TYR A 68 -16.81 -20.77 0.07
N LYS A 69 -16.73 -19.44 0.01
CA LYS A 69 -15.80 -18.73 -0.90
C LYS A 69 -14.40 -18.70 -0.29
N LEU A 70 -13.47 -19.50 -0.80
CA LEU A 70 -12.08 -19.53 -0.33
C LEU A 70 -11.48 -18.11 -0.24
N TYR A 71 -10.86 -17.83 0.90
CA TYR A 71 -10.04 -16.62 1.05
C TYR A 71 -8.75 -16.88 0.29
N ARG A 72 -8.36 -15.94 -0.57
CA ARG A 72 -7.05 -15.96 -1.19
C ARG A 72 -6.16 -15.05 -0.37
N PRO A 73 -5.04 -15.54 0.20
CA PRO A 73 -4.04 -14.62 0.69
C PRO A 73 -3.64 -13.74 -0.49
N GLY A 74 -3.59 -12.42 -0.24
CA GLY A 74 -3.05 -11.49 -1.22
C GLY A 74 -1.57 -11.76 -1.48
N ARG A 75 -1.00 -11.07 -2.45
CA ARG A 75 0.46 -11.04 -2.61
C ARG A 75 1.09 -10.60 -1.28
N PRO A 76 2.16 -11.27 -0.81
CA PRO A 76 2.91 -10.82 0.36
C PRO A 76 3.33 -9.34 0.22
N PRO A 77 3.34 -8.58 1.32
CA PRO A 77 3.83 -7.20 1.28
C PRO A 77 5.30 -7.17 0.85
N VAL A 78 5.69 -6.10 0.17
CA VAL A 78 7.08 -5.92 -0.32
C VAL A 78 8.03 -5.60 0.82
N ILE A 79 7.54 -4.90 1.84
CA ILE A 79 8.26 -4.58 3.07
C ILE A 79 7.89 -5.63 4.11
N SER A 80 8.88 -6.24 4.76
CA SER A 80 8.63 -7.15 5.86
C SER A 80 8.19 -6.39 7.11
N GLU A 81 7.43 -7.04 8.00
CA GLU A 81 6.97 -6.41 9.23
C GLU A 81 8.14 -5.96 10.12
N LYS A 82 9.21 -6.77 10.18
CA LYS A 82 10.43 -6.43 10.93
C LYS A 82 11.15 -5.20 10.41
N ASP A 83 11.30 -5.09 9.08
CA ASP A 83 11.97 -3.92 8.49
C ASP A 83 11.13 -2.66 8.71
N LEU A 84 9.81 -2.82 8.70
CA LEU A 84 8.89 -1.74 8.98
C LEU A 84 8.97 -1.30 10.44
N ASP A 85 9.04 -2.23 11.39
CA ASP A 85 9.22 -1.94 12.81
C ASP A 85 10.52 -1.18 13.08
N GLN A 86 11.62 -1.58 12.43
CA GLN A 86 12.88 -0.84 12.51
C GLN A 86 12.73 0.58 11.94
N GLY A 87 12.03 0.71 10.81
CA GLY A 87 11.80 2.01 10.21
C GLY A 87 10.91 2.93 11.04
N ILE A 88 9.96 2.37 11.80
CA ILE A 88 9.17 3.12 12.78
C ILE A 88 10.05 3.56 13.96
N ALA A 89 10.91 2.69 14.48
CA ALA A 89 11.82 3.04 15.55
C ALA A 89 12.77 4.19 15.15
N ASP A 90 13.29 4.17 13.92
CA ASP A 90 14.10 5.26 13.36
C ASP A 90 13.33 6.58 13.26
N LEU A 91 12.03 6.55 12.93
CA LEU A 91 11.18 7.74 12.92
C LEU A 91 10.92 8.26 14.35
N ASP A 92 10.71 7.36 15.31
CA ASP A 92 10.45 7.72 16.70
C ASP A 92 11.71 8.27 17.41
N ASN A 93 12.89 7.74 17.06
CA ASN A 93 14.19 8.22 17.55
C ASN A 93 14.64 9.53 16.87
N GLY A 94 14.00 9.91 15.76
CA GLY A 94 14.38 11.08 14.96
C GLY A 94 15.57 10.85 14.02
N ASP A 95 16.00 9.60 13.84
CA ASP A 95 17.04 9.19 12.90
C ASP A 95 16.57 9.27 11.43
N ALA A 96 15.25 9.22 11.23
CA ALA A 96 14.59 9.51 9.97
C ALA A 96 13.59 10.65 10.17
N THR A 97 13.59 11.62 9.26
CA THR A 97 12.68 12.76 9.31
C THR A 97 11.31 12.40 8.74
N ASP A 98 11.27 11.72 7.61
CA ASP A 98 10.06 11.45 6.85
C ASP A 98 10.13 10.10 6.13
N GLY A 99 9.02 9.71 5.49
CA GLY A 99 8.95 8.47 4.73
C GLY A 99 9.90 8.44 3.52
N ALA A 100 10.29 9.60 2.98
CA ALA A 100 11.29 9.68 1.93
C ALA A 100 12.67 9.36 2.49
N ASN A 101 13.12 10.04 3.54
CA ASN A 101 14.41 9.76 4.19
C ASN A 101 14.50 8.27 4.62
N LEU A 102 13.42 7.72 5.17
CA LEU A 102 13.35 6.30 5.51
C LEU A 102 13.51 5.39 4.28
N GLN A 103 12.92 5.76 3.14
CA GLN A 103 13.07 5.03 1.88
C GLN A 103 14.52 5.04 1.39
N TRP A 104 15.19 6.20 1.46
CA TRP A 104 16.61 6.32 1.09
C TRP A 104 17.53 5.49 2.00
N LYS A 105 17.22 5.41 3.31
CA LYS A 105 18.05 4.72 4.30
C LYS A 105 17.90 3.19 4.25
N TRP A 106 16.67 2.69 4.15
CA TRP A 106 16.38 1.26 4.32
C TRP A 106 15.74 0.59 3.12
N PHE A 107 15.06 1.35 2.25
CA PHE A 107 14.17 0.80 1.23
C PHE A 107 14.45 1.34 -0.18
N ILE A 108 15.73 1.43 -0.57
CA ILE A 108 16.18 2.06 -1.84
C ILE A 108 15.47 1.46 -3.06
N SER A 109 15.25 0.14 -3.07
CA SER A 109 14.61 -0.58 -4.18
C SER A 109 13.07 -0.49 -4.18
N ILE A 110 12.47 0.06 -3.12
CA ILE A 110 11.03 0.11 -2.92
C ILE A 110 10.56 1.55 -3.21
N SER A 111 9.47 1.67 -3.97
CA SER A 111 8.94 2.99 -4.29
C SER A 111 8.55 3.75 -3.02
N HIS A 112 8.82 5.06 -3.00
CA HIS A 112 8.43 5.95 -1.90
C HIS A 112 6.94 5.83 -1.54
N ARG A 113 6.07 5.67 -2.55
CA ARG A 113 4.62 5.47 -2.34
C ARG A 113 4.31 4.18 -1.58
N THR A 114 5.04 3.10 -1.81
CA THR A 114 4.87 1.83 -1.09
C THR A 114 5.29 1.99 0.38
N VAL A 115 6.40 2.67 0.64
CA VAL A 115 6.86 2.99 2.01
C VAL A 115 5.82 3.84 2.73
N TYR A 116 5.36 4.93 2.11
CA TYR A 116 4.32 5.79 2.64
C TYR A 116 3.01 5.03 2.97
N ASN A 117 2.51 4.21 2.05
CA ASN A 117 1.31 3.41 2.27
C ASN A 117 1.48 2.41 3.41
N SER A 118 2.69 1.90 3.60
CA SER A 118 2.99 0.95 4.66
C SER A 118 3.01 1.67 6.01
N LEU A 119 3.69 2.82 6.12
CA LEU A 119 3.64 3.67 7.32
C LEU A 119 2.20 4.11 7.67
N HIS A 120 1.41 4.48 6.66
CA HIS A 120 0.02 4.85 6.83
C HIS A 120 -0.83 3.71 7.43
N ARG A 121 -0.59 2.44 7.05
CA ARG A 121 -1.30 1.29 7.65
C ARG A 121 -1.02 1.15 9.15
N HIS A 122 0.13 1.63 9.60
CA HIS A 122 0.53 1.65 11.01
C HIS A 122 0.12 2.96 11.72
N GLY A 123 -0.71 3.80 11.10
CA GLY A 123 -1.20 5.04 11.69
C GLY A 123 -0.25 6.24 11.58
N LEU A 124 0.89 6.07 10.88
CA LEU A 124 1.87 7.14 10.67
C LEU A 124 1.53 7.89 9.38
N LEU A 125 0.55 8.78 9.50
CA LEU A 125 0.01 9.60 8.43
C LEU A 125 0.93 10.82 8.18
N GLY A 126 1.94 10.67 7.32
CA GLY A 126 2.62 11.81 6.67
C GLY A 126 3.29 12.86 7.58
N PHE A 127 3.40 12.64 8.90
CA PHE A 127 4.01 13.59 9.80
C PHE A 127 5.33 13.08 10.34
N VAL A 128 6.38 13.72 9.84
CA VAL A 128 7.59 14.07 10.57
C VAL A 128 7.17 14.49 11.98
N ARG A 129 7.65 13.80 13.01
CA ARG A 129 7.74 14.41 14.35
C ARG A 129 8.81 15.50 14.24
N HIS A 130 8.48 16.61 13.57
CA HIS A 130 9.33 17.77 13.62
C HIS A 130 9.33 18.19 15.08
N GLN A 131 10.43 17.94 15.79
CA GLN A 131 10.89 18.97 16.70
C GLN A 131 11.16 20.18 15.81
N LYS A 132 10.13 21.00 15.57
CA LYS A 132 10.35 22.33 15.02
C LYS A 132 11.36 22.94 15.98
N ALA A 133 12.53 23.32 15.47
CA ALA A 133 13.43 24.17 16.24
C ALA A 133 12.56 25.33 16.74
N THR A 134 12.34 25.41 18.04
CA THR A 134 11.76 26.61 18.63
C THR A 134 12.71 27.71 18.23
N LEU A 135 12.26 28.59 17.33
CA LEU A 135 12.95 29.85 17.08
C LEU A 135 12.91 30.60 18.41
N ASN A 136 13.91 30.36 19.26
CA ASN A 136 14.15 31.21 20.40
C ASN A 136 14.44 32.58 19.82
N ILE A 137 13.53 33.51 20.06
CA ILE A 137 13.64 34.93 19.68
C ILE A 137 14.98 35.52 20.18
N CYS A 138 15.62 34.88 21.16
CA CYS A 138 16.94 35.21 21.68
C CYS A 138 18.11 35.05 20.69
N ASN A 139 17.99 34.26 19.61
CA ASN A 139 19.10 34.09 18.64
C ASN A 139 19.14 35.15 17.53
N PHE A 140 18.13 36.04 17.43
CA PHE A 140 18.19 37.16 16.50
C PHE A 140 18.88 38.40 17.08
N ALA A 141 19.06 38.47 18.41
CA ALA A 141 19.59 39.64 19.09
C ALA A 141 21.13 39.64 19.28
N SER A 142 21.85 38.58 18.93
CA SER A 142 23.29 38.47 19.18
C SER A 142 24.18 38.33 17.94
N CYS A 143 23.61 38.48 16.73
CA CYS A 143 24.40 38.42 15.48
C CYS A 143 24.09 39.59 14.53
N SER A 144 23.97 40.80 15.07
CA SER A 144 24.34 42.01 14.34
C SER A 144 25.67 42.47 14.93
N CYS A 145 26.67 42.74 14.07
CA CYS A 145 28.06 43.09 14.40
C CYS A 145 28.98 41.86 14.57
N ASN A 146 29.44 41.27 13.45
CA ASN A 146 30.83 40.77 13.30
C ASN A 146 31.13 40.08 11.95
N PHE A 147 30.20 40.06 10.98
CA PHE A 147 30.47 39.44 9.68
C PHE A 147 31.26 40.33 8.68
N ILE A 148 31.45 41.62 8.96
CA ILE A 148 32.16 42.53 8.02
C ILE A 148 33.67 42.65 8.32
N ALA A 149 34.16 42.24 9.49
CA ALA A 149 35.54 42.53 9.90
C ALA A 149 36.61 41.51 9.43
N LYS A 150 36.28 40.51 8.61
CA LYS A 150 37.24 39.43 8.24
C LYS A 150 37.59 39.32 6.74
N TYR A 151 37.14 40.27 5.91
CA TYR A 151 37.38 40.27 4.46
C TYR A 151 37.91 41.61 3.93
N MET A 152 38.59 42.41 4.75
CA MET A 152 39.12 43.73 4.36
C MET A 152 40.65 43.89 4.54
N ASP A 153 41.40 42.79 4.63
CA ASP A 153 42.87 42.83 4.68
C ASP A 153 43.47 41.77 3.76
N ASN A 154 43.34 41.93 2.42
CA ASN A 154 44.31 41.42 1.44
C ASN A 154 44.03 41.95 0.02
N SER A 155 44.86 42.94 -0.34
CA SER A 155 45.35 43.33 -1.66
C SER A 155 44.44 44.03 -2.70
N PRO A 156 44.91 45.17 -3.26
CA PRO A 156 44.24 45.99 -4.26
C PRO A 156 44.53 45.49 -5.69
N GLU A 157 43.92 46.17 -6.68
CA GLU A 157 44.10 46.01 -8.13
C GLU A 157 43.32 44.89 -8.81
N LEU A 158 42.13 45.25 -9.30
CA LEU A 158 41.67 45.06 -10.68
C LEU A 158 40.13 45.00 -10.66
N LEU A 159 39.50 46.11 -11.02
CA LEU A 159 38.25 46.12 -11.80
C LEU A 159 37.90 47.57 -12.15
N MET A 160 38.77 48.16 -12.97
CA MET A 160 38.32 49.15 -13.93
C MET A 160 37.62 48.39 -15.06
N GLN A 161 36.39 48.83 -15.34
CA GLN A 161 35.64 48.66 -16.59
C GLN A 161 34.80 47.39 -16.78
N SER A 162 33.49 47.68 -16.89
CA SER A 162 32.51 47.14 -17.83
C SER A 162 31.42 46.27 -17.21
N ASN A 163 30.15 46.35 -17.62
CA ASN A 163 29.38 47.43 -18.22
C ASN A 163 27.91 47.09 -17.93
N ARG A 164 27.12 48.16 -17.83
CA ARG A 164 25.66 48.20 -17.83
C ARG A 164 25.03 47.11 -18.70
N THR A 165 24.06 46.37 -18.14
CA THR A 165 22.96 45.82 -18.93
C THR A 165 21.65 46.06 -18.21
N THR A 166 20.94 47.06 -18.75
CA THR A 166 19.59 47.50 -18.42
C THR A 166 18.60 46.39 -18.81
N ILE A 167 17.83 45.87 -17.85
CA ILE A 167 16.66 45.03 -18.15
C ILE A 167 15.44 45.96 -18.21
N GLN A 168 14.85 46.08 -19.40
CA GLN A 168 13.59 46.78 -19.62
C GLN A 168 12.40 45.90 -19.18
N PRO A 169 11.34 46.46 -18.56
CA PRO A 169 10.16 45.70 -18.19
C PRO A 169 9.23 45.48 -19.40
N TYR A 170 8.69 44.26 -19.50
CA TYR A 170 7.67 43.88 -20.47
C TYR A 170 6.34 44.61 -20.17
N LYS A 171 5.73 45.20 -21.21
CA LYS A 171 4.34 45.68 -21.21
C LYS A 171 3.40 44.55 -21.64
N ILE A 172 2.23 44.52 -21.00
CA ILE A 172 1.03 43.70 -21.28
C ILE A 172 0.52 43.99 -22.70
#